data_AF-A6R818-F1
#
_entry.id   AF-A6R818-F1
#
_cell.length_a   1.000
_cell.length_b   1.000
_cell.length_c   1.000
_cell.angle_alpha   90.00
_cell.angle_beta   90.00
_cell.angle_gamma   90.00
#
_symmetry.space_group_name_H-M   'P 1'
#
loop_
_entity.id
_entity.type
_entity.pdbx_description
1 polymer ?
#
loop_
_entity_poly.entity_id
_entity_poly.type
_entity_poly.pdbx_seq_one_letter_code
_entity_poly.pdbx_strand_id
1 'polypeptide(L)'
;MKKLAAHHFCLKHTMLMLDDFDLEGPNGCHKCLVYELLGPNIPDTIDAHFSDGRLPGKLAKVIAKQSLIGFDSLHQQNIGHGDLHTRNLAFTMPCMDNVTEEGFTEKLGEPEIGYVQRSDGQDLEPGIPEYIFLKHYTHLYLFGHLK
;
A
#
# COMPACT_ATOMS: atom_id res chain seq x y z
N MET A 1 25.63 -5.63 5.75
CA MET A 1 25.86 -7.08 5.83
C MET A 1 25.07 -7.76 4.72
N LYS A 2 25.78 -8.54 3.88
CA LYS A 2 25.39 -9.61 2.94
C LYS A 2 23.93 -9.73 2.43
N LYS A 3 23.81 -9.58 1.09
CA LYS A 3 22.98 -10.36 0.13
C LYS A 3 21.61 -10.86 0.62
N LEU A 4 20.55 -10.14 0.22
CA LEU A 4 19.21 -10.69 0.00
C LEU A 4 18.87 -10.90 -1.49
N ALA A 5 19.88 -10.86 -2.37
CA ALA A 5 19.67 -11.25 -3.76
C ALA A 5 19.91 -12.77 -3.92
N ALA A 6 18.88 -13.47 -4.41
CA ALA A 6 18.89 -14.78 -5.09
C ALA A 6 18.08 -15.93 -4.47
N HIS A 7 16.86 -15.65 -3.99
CA HIS A 7 15.77 -16.61 -4.17
C HIS A 7 14.48 -15.84 -4.47
N HIS A 8 14.14 -15.73 -5.77
CA HIS A 8 12.81 -15.33 -6.22
C HIS A 8 11.82 -16.45 -5.87
N PHE A 9 11.58 -16.70 -4.59
CA PHE A 9 10.35 -17.36 -4.17
C PHE A 9 9.25 -16.35 -4.45
N CYS A 10 8.60 -16.50 -5.62
CA CYS A 10 7.34 -15.85 -5.87
C CYS A 10 6.34 -16.43 -4.86
N LEU A 11 6.25 -15.81 -3.69
CA LEU A 11 5.27 -16.15 -2.66
C LEU A 11 3.89 -15.83 -3.24
N LYS A 12 3.20 -16.86 -3.70
CA LYS A 12 1.90 -16.69 -4.35
C LYS A 12 0.94 -16.00 -3.39
N HIS A 13 0.19 -15.02 -3.89
CA HIS A 13 -0.79 -14.27 -3.10
C HIS A 13 -0.19 -13.53 -1.88
N THR A 14 1.09 -13.18 -1.94
CA THR A 14 1.76 -12.28 -0.98
C THR A 14 2.29 -11.08 -1.76
N MET A 15 2.21 -9.89 -1.17
CA MET A 15 2.72 -8.66 -1.77
C MET A 15 4.24 -8.77 -2.02
N LEU A 16 4.67 -8.37 -3.21
CA LEU A 16 6.07 -8.37 -3.60
C LEU A 16 6.74 -7.04 -3.25
N MET A 17 7.87 -7.12 -2.54
CA MET A 17 8.81 -6.01 -2.38
C MET A 17 9.72 -5.95 -3.61
N LEU A 18 9.75 -4.79 -4.26
CA LEU A 18 10.47 -4.55 -5.50
C LEU A 18 11.86 -3.94 -5.26
N ASP A 19 11.95 -3.04 -4.28
CA ASP A 19 13.18 -2.32 -3.95
C ASP A 19 13.16 -1.80 -2.50
N ASP A 20 14.32 -1.41 -1.98
CA ASP A 20 14.45 -0.65 -0.74
C ASP A 20 15.56 0.40 -0.85
N PHE A 21 15.34 1.58 -0.30
CA PHE A 21 16.34 2.64 -0.28
C PHE A 21 16.25 3.47 1.01
N ASP A 22 17.31 4.21 1.29
CA ASP A 22 17.37 5.14 2.41
C ASP A 22 17.13 6.57 1.90
N LEU A 23 16.19 7.28 2.54
CA LEU A 23 15.83 8.66 2.23
C LEU A 23 16.26 9.57 3.37
N GLU A 24 17.17 10.51 3.09
CA GLU A 24 17.51 11.57 4.04
C GLU A 24 16.42 12.64 4.03
N GLY A 25 16.00 13.08 5.21
CA GLY A 25 15.04 14.15 5.38
C GLY A 25 15.35 14.99 6.61
N PRO A 26 14.57 16.06 6.84
CA PRO A 26 14.79 16.97 7.98
C PRO A 26 14.68 16.28 9.35
N ASN A 27 14.00 15.13 9.42
CA ASN A 27 13.81 14.34 10.64
C ASN A 27 14.79 13.15 10.76
N GLY A 28 15.78 13.06 9.87
CA GLY A 28 16.77 11.99 9.86
C GLY A 28 16.68 11.12 8.61
N CYS A 29 17.27 9.92 8.69
CA CYS A 29 17.30 8.95 7.59
C CYS A 29 16.17 7.93 7.76
N HIS A 30 15.38 7.73 6.70
CA HIS A 30 14.21 6.88 6.68
C HIS A 30 14.38 5.73 5.68
N LYS A 31 14.16 4.49 6.13
CA LYS A 31 14.12 3.32 5.23
C LYS A 31 12.80 3.34 4.46
N CYS A 32 12.87 3.43 3.15
CA CYS A 32 11.75 3.37 2.22
C CYS A 32 11.68 1.98 1.58
N LEU A 33 10.47 1.41 1.54
CA LEU A 33 10.21 0.09 0.95
C LEU A 33 9.29 0.28 -0.27
N VAL A 34 9.70 -0.26 -1.40
CA VAL A 34 8.94 -0.18 -2.66
C VAL A 34 8.25 -1.52 -2.88
N TYR A 35 6.94 -1.49 -3.11
CA TYR A 35 6.12 -2.67 -3.33
C TYR A 35 5.41 -2.60 -4.68
N GLU A 36 4.92 -3.74 -5.16
CA GLU A 36 3.98 -3.76 -6.27
C GLU A 36 2.71 -2.95 -5.94
N LEU A 37 2.14 -2.31 -6.97
CA LEU A 37 0.89 -1.57 -6.81
C LEU A 37 -0.29 -2.53 -6.66
N LEU A 38 -0.98 -2.43 -5.52
CA LEU A 38 -2.22 -3.16 -5.27
C LEU A 38 -3.42 -2.20 -5.26
N GLY A 39 -4.59 -2.78 -5.50
CA GLY A 39 -5.89 -2.12 -5.39
C GLY A 39 -6.39 -2.01 -3.94
N PRO A 40 -7.68 -1.66 -3.78
CA PRO A 40 -8.28 -1.48 -2.47
C PRO A 40 -8.26 -2.76 -1.64
N ASN A 41 -8.33 -2.58 -0.31
CA ASN A 41 -8.55 -3.70 0.59
C ASN A 41 -10.00 -4.19 0.52
N ILE A 42 -10.28 -5.32 1.17
CA ILE A 42 -11.61 -5.93 1.12
C ILE A 42 -12.72 -5.00 1.62
N PRO A 43 -12.63 -4.36 2.81
CA PRO A 43 -13.64 -3.40 3.27
C PRO A 43 -13.89 -2.25 2.29
N ASP A 44 -12.83 -1.61 1.79
CA ASP A 44 -12.95 -0.49 0.84
C ASP A 44 -13.69 -0.94 -0.44
N THR A 45 -13.43 -2.17 -0.90
CA THR A 45 -14.11 -2.78 -2.04
C THR A 45 -15.59 -3.07 -1.75
N ILE A 46 -15.91 -3.53 -0.53
CA ILE A 46 -17.28 -3.75 -0.07
C ILE A 46 -18.06 -2.44 -0.11
N ASP A 47 -17.52 -1.41 0.53
CA ASP A 47 -18.18 -0.11 0.66
C ASP A 47 -18.41 0.55 -0.71
N ALA A 48 -17.46 0.39 -1.65
CA ALA A 48 -17.56 0.97 -2.99
C ALA A 48 -18.52 0.24 -3.94
N HIS A 49 -18.69 -1.08 -3.80
CA HIS A 49 -19.32 -1.89 -4.84
C HIS A 49 -20.48 -2.79 -4.38
N PHE A 50 -20.67 -2.97 -3.07
CA PHE A 50 -21.64 -3.92 -2.53
C PHE A 50 -22.56 -3.23 -1.52
N SER A 51 -23.71 -2.76 -2.00
CA SER A 51 -24.67 -1.97 -1.22
C SER A 51 -25.29 -2.70 -0.02
N ASP A 52 -25.23 -4.03 0.01
CA ASP A 52 -25.65 -4.85 1.14
C ASP A 52 -24.53 -5.06 2.19
N GLY A 53 -23.36 -4.44 1.97
CA GLY A 53 -22.20 -4.52 2.84
C GLY A 53 -21.52 -5.90 2.83
N ARG A 54 -21.73 -6.72 1.80
CA ARG A 54 -21.21 -8.11 1.76
C ARG A 54 -20.63 -8.49 0.41
N LEU A 55 -19.55 -9.26 0.46
CA LEU A 55 -19.03 -9.92 -0.74
C LEU A 55 -19.97 -11.08 -1.16
N PRO A 56 -20.16 -11.29 -2.48
CA PRO A 56 -20.80 -12.49 -2.99
C PRO A 56 -20.08 -13.73 -2.49
N GLY A 57 -20.82 -14.76 -2.06
CA GLY A 57 -20.23 -15.96 -1.45
C GLY A 57 -19.20 -16.67 -2.33
N LYS A 58 -19.34 -16.61 -3.66
CA LYS A 58 -18.34 -17.14 -4.61
C LYS A 58 -17.02 -16.36 -4.53
N LEU A 59 -17.08 -15.04 -4.47
CA LEU A 59 -15.90 -14.17 -4.36
C LEU A 59 -15.21 -14.35 -3.00
N ALA A 60 -15.98 -14.37 -1.91
CA ALA A 60 -15.46 -14.63 -0.57
C ALA A 60 -14.69 -15.96 -0.48
N LYS A 61 -15.20 -17.03 -1.12
CA LYS A 61 -14.51 -18.34 -1.19
C LYS A 61 -13.19 -18.27 -1.97
N VAL A 62 -13.14 -17.51 -3.06
CA VAL A 62 -11.91 -17.32 -3.85
C VAL A 62 -10.86 -16.58 -3.02
N ILE A 63 -11.25 -15.48 -2.36
CA ILE A 63 -10.37 -14.70 -1.49
C ILE A 63 -9.82 -15.59 -0.37
N ALA A 64 -10.70 -16.29 0.36
CA ALA A 64 -10.28 -17.18 1.45
C ALA A 64 -9.28 -18.24 0.97
N LYS A 65 -9.52 -18.84 -0.21
CA LYS A 65 -8.59 -19.80 -0.82
C LYS A 65 -7.24 -19.16 -1.13
N GLN A 66 -7.22 -17.99 -1.76
CA GLN A 66 -5.98 -17.30 -2.12
C GLN A 66 -5.19 -16.87 -0.88
N SER A 67 -5.87 -16.33 0.14
CA SER A 67 -5.24 -15.99 1.42
C SER A 67 -4.59 -17.21 2.07
N LEU A 68 -5.28 -18.35 2.11
CA LEU A 68 -4.72 -19.60 2.65
C LEU A 68 -3.47 -20.08 1.89
N ILE A 69 -3.45 -19.94 0.57
CA ILE A 69 -2.27 -20.27 -0.25
C ILE A 69 -1.10 -19.31 0.07
N GLY A 70 -1.39 -18.02 0.27
CA GLY A 70 -0.39 -17.04 0.71
C GLY A 70 0.20 -17.38 2.07
N PHE A 71 -0.65 -17.74 3.04
CA PHE A 71 -0.20 -18.14 4.37
C PHE A 71 0.59 -19.45 4.36
N ASP A 72 0.16 -20.43 3.58
CA ASP A 72 0.95 -21.66 3.39
C ASP A 72 2.36 -21.33 2.86
N SER A 73 2.45 -20.41 1.89
CA SER A 73 3.73 -19.95 1.35
C SER A 73 4.60 -19.26 2.42
N LEU A 74 4.01 -18.41 3.26
CA LEU A 74 4.71 -17.75 4.39
C LEU A 74 5.16 -18.77 5.45
N HIS A 75 4.29 -19.71 5.83
CA HIS A 75 4.59 -20.73 6.83
C HIS A 75 5.67 -21.70 6.36
N GLN A 76 5.73 -22.03 5.07
CA GLN A 76 6.84 -22.80 4.50
C GLN A 76 8.21 -22.11 4.66
N GLN A 77 8.20 -20.78 4.83
CA GLN A 77 9.39 -19.98 5.16
C GLN A 77 9.54 -19.70 6.67
N ASN A 78 8.74 -20.35 7.52
CA ASN A 78 8.66 -20.13 8.98
C ASN A 78 8.28 -18.69 9.36
N ILE A 79 7.49 -18.01 8.52
CA ILE A 79 7.00 -16.65 8.77
C ILE A 79 5.53 -16.71 9.19
N GLY A 80 5.22 -16.22 10.38
CA GLY A 80 3.85 -15.94 10.81
C GLY A 80 3.50 -14.48 10.52
N HIS A 81 2.36 -14.22 9.86
CA HIS A 81 1.93 -12.84 9.56
C HIS A 81 1.63 -12.02 10.83
N GLY A 82 1.02 -12.65 11.86
CA GLY A 82 0.77 -12.01 13.17
C GLY A 82 -0.40 -11.02 13.25
N ASP A 83 -0.97 -10.58 12.12
CA ASP A 83 -2.08 -9.60 12.06
C ASP A 83 -3.01 -9.86 10.86
N LEU A 84 -3.63 -11.03 10.86
CA LEU A 84 -4.52 -11.41 9.76
C LEU A 84 -5.91 -10.80 9.94
N HIS A 85 -6.23 -9.82 9.09
CA HIS A 85 -7.58 -9.29 8.95
C HIS A 85 -7.85 -8.76 7.54
N THR A 86 -9.12 -8.50 7.21
CA THR A 86 -9.56 -8.12 5.86
C THR A 86 -8.98 -6.80 5.33
N ARG A 87 -8.52 -5.88 6.19
CA ARG A 87 -7.79 -4.67 5.77
C ARG A 87 -6.34 -4.93 5.33
N ASN A 88 -5.78 -6.09 5.66
CA ASN A 88 -4.43 -6.52 5.25
C ASN A 88 -4.50 -7.47 4.03
N LEU A 89 -5.67 -7.56 3.40
CA LEU A 89 -5.89 -8.27 2.15
C LEU A 89 -6.32 -7.27 1.09
N ALA A 90 -5.57 -7.19 0.00
CA ALA A 90 -5.82 -6.28 -1.10
C ALA A 90 -6.00 -7.03 -2.43
N PHE A 91 -6.78 -6.45 -3.34
CA PHE A 91 -6.91 -6.98 -4.69
C PHE A 91 -5.73 -6.55 -5.56
N THR A 92 -5.34 -7.37 -6.51
CA THR A 92 -4.32 -7.00 -7.49
C THR A 92 -4.86 -5.95 -8.46
N MET A 93 -4.06 -4.94 -8.77
CA MET A 93 -4.37 -3.99 -9.84
C MET A 93 -3.77 -4.50 -11.17
N PRO A 94 -4.40 -4.24 -12.33
CA PRO A 94 -3.77 -4.53 -13.62
C PRO A 94 -2.39 -3.88 -13.71
N CYS A 95 -1.44 -4.59 -14.31
CA CYS A 95 -0.07 -4.11 -14.53
C CYS A 95 -0.08 -2.75 -15.25
N MET A 96 0.61 -1.78 -14.64
CA MET A 96 0.70 -0.39 -15.10
C MET A 96 2.05 -0.10 -15.79
N ASP A 97 2.86 -1.12 -16.11
CA ASP A 97 4.24 -0.99 -16.60
C ASP A 97 4.40 -0.13 -17.86
N ASN A 98 3.30 0.08 -18.62
CA ASN A 98 3.28 0.89 -19.85
C ASN A 98 2.34 2.11 -19.75
N VAL A 99 1.92 2.51 -18.56
CA VAL A 99 1.10 3.71 -18.36
C VAL A 99 2.03 4.88 -18.07
N THR A 100 1.91 5.96 -18.85
CA THR A 100 2.65 7.19 -18.58
C THR A 100 2.13 7.85 -17.31
N GLU A 101 2.90 8.77 -16.72
CA GLU A 101 2.46 9.51 -15.54
C GLU A 101 1.13 10.25 -15.80
N GLU A 102 0.98 10.86 -16.97
CA GLU A 102 -0.27 11.52 -17.35
C GLU A 102 -1.44 10.53 -17.43
N GLY A 103 -1.22 9.36 -18.05
CA GLY A 103 -2.25 8.32 -18.12
C GLY A 103 -2.58 7.69 -16.77
N PHE A 104 -1.65 7.74 -15.80
CA PHE A 104 -1.89 7.32 -14.42
C PHE A 104 -2.79 8.34 -13.72
N THR A 105 -2.46 9.62 -13.83
CA THR A 105 -3.24 10.72 -13.25
C THR A 105 -4.63 10.84 -13.88
N GLU A 106 -4.78 10.63 -15.18
CA GLU A 106 -6.10 10.58 -15.83
C GLU A 106 -6.99 9.45 -15.27
N LYS A 107 -6.39 8.30 -14.92
CA LYS A 107 -7.13 7.14 -14.42
C LYS A 107 -7.49 7.25 -12.94
N LEU A 108 -6.56 7.74 -12.13
CA LEU A 108 -6.70 7.76 -10.68
C LEU A 108 -7.13 9.11 -10.14
N GLY A 109 -7.01 10.18 -10.92
CA GLY A 109 -7.21 11.56 -10.49
C GLY A 109 -5.94 12.21 -9.96
N GLU A 110 -5.97 13.53 -9.86
CA GLU A 110 -4.95 14.29 -9.15
C GLU A 110 -4.98 13.94 -7.66
N PRO A 111 -3.81 13.77 -7.03
CA PRO A 111 -3.77 13.48 -5.61
C PRO A 111 -4.30 14.68 -4.82
N GLU A 112 -5.19 14.40 -3.88
CA GLU A 112 -5.75 15.44 -3.02
C GLU A 112 -4.72 15.88 -1.99
N ILE A 113 -4.55 17.19 -1.82
CA ILE A 113 -3.58 17.77 -0.88
C ILE A 113 -4.32 18.36 0.32
N GLY A 114 -3.97 17.91 1.51
CA GLY A 114 -4.37 18.51 2.78
C GLY A 114 -3.23 19.34 3.35
N TYR A 115 -3.47 20.62 3.63
CA TYR A 115 -2.48 21.46 4.29
C TYR A 115 -2.47 21.21 5.79
N VAL A 116 -1.27 21.02 6.35
CA VAL A 116 -1.10 20.79 7.78
C VAL A 116 -1.14 22.12 8.51
N GLN A 117 -2.01 22.22 9.50
CA GLN A 117 -2.13 23.38 10.36
C GLN A 117 -2.16 22.94 11.81
N ARG A 118 -1.51 23.71 12.69
CA ARG A 118 -1.64 23.48 14.13
C ARG A 118 -3.00 23.94 14.61
N SER A 119 -3.57 23.20 15.55
CA SER A 119 -4.87 23.53 16.16
C SER A 119 -4.86 24.84 16.95
N ASP A 120 -3.69 25.31 17.37
CA ASP A 120 -3.50 26.58 18.08
C ASP A 120 -3.20 27.77 17.15
N GLY A 121 -3.15 27.54 15.83
CA GLY A 121 -2.92 28.56 14.81
C GLY A 121 -1.48 29.10 14.75
N GLN A 122 -0.53 28.51 15.48
CA GLN A 122 0.88 28.87 15.39
C GLN A 122 1.56 28.26 14.15
N ASP A 123 2.74 28.76 13.83
CA ASP A 123 3.56 28.25 12.74
C ASP A 123 3.99 26.79 12.99
N LEU A 124 4.16 26.05 11.89
CA LEU A 124 4.66 24.68 11.91
C LEU A 124 6.11 24.65 12.41
N GLU A 125 6.41 23.66 13.26
CA GLU A 125 7.78 23.43 13.72
C GLU A 125 8.65 22.87 12.59
N PRO A 126 9.98 23.11 12.63
CA PRO A 126 10.91 22.49 11.68
C PRO A 126 10.74 20.97 11.67
N GLY A 127 10.54 20.39 10.49
CA GLY A 127 10.36 18.94 10.31
C GLY A 127 8.90 18.49 10.22
N ILE A 128 7.93 19.36 10.47
CA ILE A 128 6.51 19.07 10.19
C ILE A 128 6.24 19.36 8.71
N PRO A 129 5.67 18.41 7.93
CA PRO A 129 5.35 18.66 6.53
C PRO A 129 4.27 19.73 6.40
N GLU A 130 4.42 20.66 5.45
CA GLU A 130 3.42 21.71 5.19
C GLU A 130 2.12 21.16 4.61
N TYR A 131 2.20 20.01 3.95
CA TYR A 131 1.05 19.33 3.36
C TYR A 131 1.21 17.82 3.38
N ILE A 132 0.07 17.14 3.32
CA ILE A 132 -0.05 15.69 3.21
C ILE A 132 -0.88 15.35 1.98
N PHE A 133 -0.53 14.26 1.32
CA PHE A 133 -1.43 13.68 0.32
C PHE A 133 -2.54 12.91 1.05
N LEU A 134 -3.78 13.34 0.82
CA LEU A 134 -4.97 12.66 1.33
C LEU A 134 -5.24 11.43 0.48
N LYS A 135 -5.76 10.38 1.12
CA LYS A 135 -5.92 9.07 0.47
C LYS A 135 -6.80 9.17 -0.76
N HIS A 136 -6.25 8.75 -1.89
CA HIS A 136 -7.03 8.40 -3.08
C HIS A 136 -6.84 6.92 -3.41
N TYR A 137 -7.86 6.11 -3.10
CA TYR A 137 -8.10 4.70 -3.47
C TYR A 137 -6.98 3.65 -3.27
N THR A 138 -5.78 4.04 -2.88
CA THR A 138 -4.61 3.19 -2.67
C THR A 138 -3.83 3.71 -1.46
N HIS A 139 -3.32 2.81 -0.63
CA HIS A 139 -2.59 3.15 0.60
C HIS A 139 -1.17 3.64 0.28
N LEU A 140 -1.06 4.74 -0.49
CA LEU A 140 0.17 5.49 -0.69
C LEU A 140 0.17 6.67 0.29
N TYR A 141 0.81 6.49 1.43
CA TYR A 141 1.16 7.62 2.29
C TYR A 141 2.49 8.19 1.79
N LEU A 142 2.42 9.21 0.94
CA LEU A 142 3.57 10.07 0.65
C LEU A 142 3.48 11.27 1.61
N PHE A 143 4.50 11.45 2.46
CA PHE A 143 4.62 12.64 3.29
C PHE A 143 5.32 13.74 2.47
N GLY A 144 4.66 14.90 2.33
CA GLY A 144 5.16 16.03 1.58
C GLY A 144 6.25 16.80 2.33
N HIS A 145 7.51 16.46 2.07
CA HIS A 145 8.62 17.39 1.91
C HIS A 145 9.83 16.63 1.35
N LEU A 146 9.82 16.43 0.02
CA LEU A 146 10.98 15.95 -0.72
C LEU A 146 11.88 17.14 -1.01
N LYS A 147 12.95 17.30 -0.22
CA LYS A 147 14.14 18.07 -0.60
C LYS A 147 15.32 17.12 -0.59
#